data_AF-A0A964E9F6-F1
#
_entry.id   AF-A0A964E9F6-F1
#
_cell.length_a   1.000
_cell.length_b   1.000
_cell.length_c   1.000
_cell.angle_alpha   90.00
_cell.angle_beta   90.00
_cell.angle_gamma   90.00
#
_symmetry.space_group_name_H-M   'P 1'
#
loop_
_entity.id
_entity.type
_entity.pdbx_description
1 polymer ?
#
loop_
_entity_poly.entity_id
_entity_poly.type
_entity_poly.pdbx_seq_one_letter_code
_entity_poly.pdbx_strand_id
1 'polypeptide(L)'
;MKLLSIVFILITTIVLCSCSSNDCSEDLSKNHPQIKTYIEELELADYMEVSCNSETHDNYSFHGYQEPGGKCSHFEVKLDVGKTTITTYTFKNKEDKRLYDFIVYSFVSDEDLKKMQNFVPDASLYLEKNKEIHEYFIEKDQVILYYYGFP
;
A
#
# COMPACT_ATOMS: atom_id res chain seq x y z
N MET A 1 42.26 -8.44 -56.17
CA MET A 1 40.80 -8.58 -56.02
C MET A 1 40.48 -8.61 -54.54
N LYS A 2 39.60 -7.71 -54.10
CA LYS A 2 39.12 -7.55 -52.71
C LYS A 2 38.16 -8.70 -52.37
N LEU A 3 38.12 -9.10 -51.10
CA LEU A 3 36.89 -9.54 -50.45
C LEU A 3 36.99 -9.20 -48.96
N LEU A 4 36.35 -8.09 -48.60
CA LEU A 4 36.09 -7.66 -47.23
C LEU A 4 35.05 -8.60 -46.62
N SER A 5 35.36 -9.23 -45.49
CA SER A 5 34.35 -9.89 -44.65
C SER A 5 33.54 -8.82 -43.94
N ILE A 6 32.26 -8.72 -44.29
CA ILE A 6 31.27 -7.92 -43.58
C ILE A 6 30.71 -8.78 -42.48
N VAL A 7 30.97 -8.40 -41.23
CA VAL A 7 30.28 -8.95 -40.06
C VAL A 7 28.87 -8.37 -40.04
N PHE A 8 27.87 -9.21 -40.26
CA PHE A 8 26.47 -8.88 -40.06
C PHE A 8 26.19 -8.87 -38.55
N ILE A 9 26.21 -7.69 -37.93
CA ILE A 9 25.63 -7.51 -36.60
C ILE A 9 24.14 -7.30 -36.81
N LEU A 10 23.36 -8.33 -36.49
CA LEU A 10 21.91 -8.25 -36.41
C LEU A 10 21.56 -7.40 -35.19
N ILE A 11 21.42 -6.09 -35.38
CA ILE A 11 20.88 -5.19 -34.36
C ILE A 11 19.40 -5.52 -34.26
N THR A 12 19.06 -6.41 -33.33
CA THR A 12 17.70 -6.56 -32.85
C THR A 12 17.40 -5.27 -32.09
N THR A 13 16.64 -4.39 -32.73
CA THR A 13 15.99 -3.27 -32.07
C THR A 13 15.16 -3.84 -30.93
N ILE A 14 15.69 -3.73 -29.71
CA ILE A 14 14.89 -3.82 -28.49
C ILE A 14 13.90 -2.68 -28.60
N VAL A 15 12.69 -3.02 -29.04
CA VAL A 15 11.52 -2.20 -28.77
C VAL A 15 11.44 -2.16 -27.25
N LEU A 16 11.91 -1.07 -26.66
CA LEU A 16 11.55 -0.67 -25.31
C LEU A 16 10.03 -0.54 -25.33
N CYS A 17 9.35 -1.64 -25.02
CA CYS A 17 7.95 -1.64 -24.72
C CYS A 17 7.82 -0.76 -23.47
N SER A 18 7.38 0.47 -23.65
CA SER A 18 6.96 1.34 -22.56
C SER A 18 5.64 0.78 -22.02
N CYS A 19 5.71 -0.35 -21.33
CA CYS A 19 4.63 -0.84 -20.48
C CYS A 19 4.74 -0.10 -19.15
N SER A 20 4.20 1.11 -19.07
CA SER A 20 3.89 1.69 -17.75
C SER A 20 2.53 1.17 -17.29
N SER A 21 2.38 -0.15 -17.17
CA SER A 21 1.44 -0.68 -16.20
C SER A 21 2.14 -0.51 -14.86
N ASN A 22 1.63 0.34 -13.97
CA ASN A 22 2.13 0.47 -12.60
C ASN A 22 1.75 -0.78 -11.78
N ASP A 23 1.85 -1.97 -12.36
CA ASP A 23 1.64 -3.23 -11.66
C ASP A 23 2.87 -3.51 -10.81
N CYS A 24 2.72 -3.36 -9.50
CA CYS A 24 3.76 -3.55 -8.52
C CYS A 24 3.57 -4.82 -7.69
N SER A 25 2.93 -5.83 -8.28
CA SER A 25 2.77 -7.17 -7.71
C SER A 25 4.12 -7.80 -7.30
N GLU A 26 5.18 -7.61 -8.08
CA GLU A 26 6.53 -8.08 -7.73
C GLU A 26 7.11 -7.32 -6.51
N ASP A 27 6.99 -5.99 -6.50
CA ASP A 27 7.47 -5.15 -5.39
C ASP A 27 6.71 -5.45 -4.09
N LEU A 28 5.40 -5.65 -4.17
CA LEU A 28 4.57 -6.10 -3.04
C LEU A 28 5.09 -7.44 -2.51
N SER A 29 5.28 -8.42 -3.38
CA SER A 29 5.74 -9.76 -2.99
C SER A 29 7.11 -9.74 -2.32
N LYS A 30 7.98 -8.81 -2.74
CA LYS A 30 9.34 -8.68 -2.22
C LYS A 30 9.41 -7.89 -0.91
N ASN A 31 8.68 -6.79 -0.81
CA ASN A 31 8.84 -5.83 0.28
C ASN A 31 7.77 -6.00 1.38
N HIS A 32 6.61 -6.57 1.04
CA HIS A 32 5.50 -6.78 1.98
C HIS A 32 4.87 -8.19 1.80
N PRO A 33 5.66 -9.28 1.95
CA PRO A 33 5.16 -10.65 1.79
C PRO A 33 3.97 -10.97 2.71
N GLN A 34 3.87 -10.34 3.87
CA GLN A 34 2.75 -10.47 4.81
C GLN A 34 1.40 -10.03 4.22
N ILE A 35 1.38 -9.00 3.37
CA ILE A 35 0.16 -8.56 2.68
C ILE A 35 -0.29 -9.66 1.71
N LYS A 36 0.67 -10.24 0.97
CA LYS A 36 0.39 -11.31 0.02
C LYS A 36 -0.17 -12.55 0.74
N THR A 37 0.46 -12.99 1.81
CA THR A 37 -0.02 -14.12 2.61
C THR A 37 -1.43 -13.88 3.14
N TYR A 38 -1.71 -12.70 3.66
CA TYR A 38 -3.05 -12.38 4.17
C TYR A 38 -4.13 -12.41 3.08
N ILE A 39 -3.82 -11.93 1.87
CA ILE A 39 -4.74 -12.00 0.73
C ILE A 39 -5.02 -13.44 0.30
N GLU A 40 -3.97 -14.28 0.28
CA GLU A 40 -4.09 -15.71 0.00
C GLU A 40 -4.97 -16.42 1.04
N GLU A 41 -4.83 -16.08 2.32
CA GLU A 41 -5.66 -16.60 3.43
C GLU A 41 -7.13 -16.18 3.34
N LEU A 42 -7.40 -14.95 2.90
CA LEU A 42 -8.77 -14.48 2.69
C LEU A 42 -9.42 -15.07 1.43
N GLU A 43 -8.72 -15.94 0.69
CA GLU A 43 -9.14 -16.48 -0.60
C GLU A 43 -9.53 -15.39 -1.61
N LEU A 44 -8.98 -14.18 -1.48
CA LEU A 44 -9.26 -13.03 -2.34
C LEU A 44 -8.51 -13.09 -3.67
N ALA A 45 -7.99 -14.25 -4.05
CA ALA A 45 -7.02 -14.48 -5.13
C ALA A 45 -7.57 -14.30 -6.57
N ASP A 46 -8.68 -13.60 -6.74
CA ASP A 46 -9.24 -13.21 -8.05
C ASP A 46 -8.75 -11.82 -8.53
N TYR A 47 -7.72 -11.25 -7.91
CA TYR A 47 -7.10 -10.00 -8.35
C TYR A 47 -6.20 -10.22 -9.56
N MET A 48 -6.21 -9.27 -10.50
CA MET A 48 -5.37 -9.34 -11.72
C MET A 48 -4.22 -8.36 -11.73
N GLU A 49 -4.35 -7.24 -11.02
CA GLU A 49 -3.39 -6.16 -11.06
C GLU A 49 -3.31 -5.49 -9.70
N VAL A 50 -2.08 -5.14 -9.30
CA VAL A 50 -1.81 -4.39 -8.08
C VAL A 50 -1.18 -3.08 -8.48
N SER A 51 -1.93 -1.98 -8.39
CA SER A 51 -1.35 -0.65 -8.56
C SER A 51 -0.81 -0.13 -7.24
N CYS A 52 0.28 0.63 -7.25
CA CYS A 52 0.70 1.36 -6.06
C CYS A 52 1.16 2.78 -6.31
N ASN A 53 1.05 3.57 -5.24
CA ASN A 53 1.53 4.95 -5.14
C ASN A 53 2.29 5.10 -3.83
N SER A 54 3.41 5.83 -3.84
CA SER A 54 4.22 6.07 -2.65
C SER A 54 4.53 7.56 -2.52
N GLU A 55 4.20 8.14 -1.37
CA GLU A 55 4.37 9.54 -1.07
C GLU A 55 5.08 9.71 0.28
N THR A 56 5.96 10.70 0.38
CA THR A 56 6.67 11.00 1.63
C THR A 56 6.27 12.38 2.13
N HIS A 57 5.90 12.45 3.40
CA HIS A 57 5.49 13.67 4.08
C HIS A 57 6.48 13.98 5.20
N ASP A 58 6.89 15.24 5.33
CA ASP A 58 7.81 15.65 6.41
C ASP A 58 7.10 15.74 7.76
N ASN A 59 5.81 16.07 7.77
CA ASN A 59 4.91 15.96 8.90
C ASN A 59 3.56 15.42 8.39
N TYR A 60 2.97 14.49 9.12
CA TYR A 60 1.69 13.91 8.74
C TYR A 60 0.74 13.86 9.94
N SER A 61 -0.52 14.23 9.71
CA SER A 61 -1.57 14.19 10.71
C SER A 61 -2.55 13.08 10.36
N PHE A 62 -2.66 12.09 11.23
CA PHE A 62 -3.67 11.03 11.15
C PHE A 62 -4.96 11.47 11.82
N HIS A 63 -6.09 11.03 11.25
CA HIS A 63 -7.42 11.38 11.72
C HIS A 63 -8.23 10.11 11.97
N GLY A 64 -8.33 9.76 13.25
CA GLY A 64 -9.05 8.59 13.76
C GLY A 64 -10.46 8.94 14.20
N TYR A 65 -11.31 7.93 14.40
CA TYR A 65 -12.55 8.09 15.18
C TYR A 65 -12.62 7.02 16.27
N GLN A 66 -12.97 7.44 17.47
CA GLN A 66 -13.18 6.57 18.63
C GLN A 66 -14.65 6.60 19.03
N GLU A 67 -15.21 5.42 19.36
CA GLU A 67 -16.54 5.32 19.99
C GLU A 67 -16.37 5.24 21.52
N PRO A 68 -16.87 6.21 22.29
CA PRO A 68 -16.93 6.09 23.73
C PRO A 68 -17.99 5.05 24.10
N GLY A 69 -17.56 3.98 24.78
CA GLY A 69 -18.34 2.78 25.07
C GLY A 69 -19.84 3.05 25.35
N GLY A 70 -20.69 2.68 24.39
CA GLY A 70 -22.14 2.58 24.54
C GLY A 70 -22.97 3.74 24.01
N LYS A 71 -22.39 4.73 23.32
CA LYS A 71 -23.16 5.75 22.59
C LYS A 71 -22.61 5.81 21.17
N CYS A 72 -23.48 5.63 20.17
CA CYS A 72 -23.19 5.72 18.72
C CYS A 72 -22.78 7.16 18.31
N SER A 73 -21.74 7.68 18.96
CA SER A 73 -21.27 9.06 18.93
C SER A 73 -19.76 9.01 18.76
N HIS A 74 -19.32 9.05 17.51
CA HIS A 74 -17.89 9.05 17.19
C HIS A 74 -17.29 10.44 17.42
N PHE A 75 -16.11 10.49 18.02
CA PHE A 75 -15.32 11.73 18.07
C PHE A 75 -14.00 11.56 17.34
N GLU A 76 -13.58 12.63 16.67
CA GLU A 76 -12.34 12.67 15.92
C GLU A 76 -11.15 12.73 16.88
N VAL A 77 -10.22 11.79 16.74
CA VAL A 77 -8.92 11.80 17.40
C VAL A 77 -7.84 12.11 16.37
N LYS A 78 -6.80 12.82 16.79
CA LYS A 78 -5.71 13.23 15.90
C LYS A 78 -4.37 12.78 16.44
N LEU A 79 -3.51 12.32 15.55
CA LEU A 79 -2.12 11.99 15.85
C LEU A 79 -1.21 12.68 14.84
N ASP A 80 -0.27 13.48 15.32
CA ASP A 80 0.78 14.08 14.50
C ASP A 80 2.06 13.25 14.60
N VAL A 81 2.67 12.97 13.46
CA VAL A 81 3.98 12.32 13.34
C VAL A 81 4.92 13.15 12.47
N GLY A 82 6.22 12.90 12.59
CA GLY A 82 7.22 13.48 11.70
C GLY A 82 7.27 12.78 10.35
N LYS A 83 8.49 12.65 9.82
CA LYS A 83 8.71 12.14 8.46
C LYS A 83 8.20 10.71 8.29
N THR A 84 7.24 10.55 7.38
CA THR A 84 6.54 9.28 7.13
C THR A 84 6.40 9.06 5.63
N THR A 85 6.68 7.84 5.18
CA THR A 85 6.40 7.40 3.81
C THR A 85 5.14 6.54 3.81
N ILE A 86 4.18 6.89 2.95
CA ILE A 86 2.89 6.23 2.82
C ILE A 86 2.88 5.52 1.46
N THR A 87 2.76 4.20 1.47
CA THR A 87 2.62 3.41 0.25
C THR A 87 1.25 2.77 0.20
N THR A 88 0.46 3.11 -0.80
CA THR A 88 -0.86 2.51 -1.03
C THR A 88 -0.74 1.45 -2.11
N TYR A 89 -1.15 0.23 -1.79
CA TYR A 89 -1.37 -0.87 -2.74
C TYR A 89 -2.86 -1.04 -2.97
N THR A 90 -3.32 -0.79 -4.20
CA THR A 90 -4.71 -0.96 -4.61
C THR A 90 -4.83 -2.18 -5.51
N PHE A 91 -5.67 -3.12 -5.08
CA PHE A 91 -5.93 -4.36 -5.80
C PHE A 91 -7.18 -4.20 -6.64
N LYS A 92 -7.11 -4.71 -7.88
CA LYS A 92 -8.19 -4.57 -8.84
C LYS A 92 -8.55 -5.89 -9.50
N ASN A 93 -9.82 -6.01 -9.88
CA ASN A 93 -10.31 -7.14 -10.66
C ASN A 93 -10.06 -6.96 -12.17
N LYS A 94 -10.52 -7.92 -12.96
CA LYS A 94 -10.42 -7.93 -14.44
C LYS A 94 -11.05 -6.74 -15.16
N GLU A 95 -11.97 -6.05 -14.50
CA GLU A 95 -12.70 -4.90 -15.03
C GLU A 95 -12.10 -3.57 -14.54
N ASP A 96 -10.88 -3.59 -13.98
CA ASP A 96 -10.21 -2.44 -13.36
C ASP A 96 -10.99 -1.85 -12.17
N LYS A 97 -11.91 -2.63 -11.57
CA LYS A 97 -12.62 -2.21 -10.37
C LYS A 97 -11.76 -2.47 -9.14
N ARG A 98 -11.59 -1.42 -8.32
CA ARG A 98 -10.94 -1.47 -7.02
C ARG A 98 -11.68 -2.43 -6.09
N LEU A 99 -10.95 -3.39 -5.52
CA LEU A 99 -11.48 -4.38 -4.59
C LEU A 99 -11.10 -4.04 -3.14
N TYR A 100 -9.85 -3.69 -2.90
CA TYR A 100 -9.34 -3.36 -1.57
C TYR A 100 -8.00 -2.62 -1.66
N ASP A 101 -7.69 -1.91 -0.58
CA ASP A 101 -6.41 -1.24 -0.42
C ASP A 101 -5.66 -1.75 0.81
N PHE A 102 -4.34 -1.81 0.67
CA PHE A 102 -3.42 -1.84 1.81
C PHE A 102 -2.64 -0.53 1.84
N ILE A 103 -2.63 0.15 2.98
CA ILE A 103 -1.83 1.35 3.18
C ILE A 103 -0.72 1.03 4.17
N VAL A 104 0.52 1.14 3.71
CA VAL A 104 1.73 0.92 4.50
C VAL A 104 2.29 2.28 4.93
N TYR A 105 2.30 2.54 6.23
CA TYR A 105 2.97 3.69 6.83
C TYR A 105 4.35 3.25 7.33
N SER A 106 5.40 3.82 6.74
CA SER A 106 6.79 3.59 7.12
C SER A 106 7.33 4.80 7.86
N PHE A 107 7.77 4.61 9.09
CA PHE A 107 8.21 5.70 9.97
C PHE A 107 9.74 5.75 10.04
N VAL A 108 10.31 6.95 10.02
CA VAL A 108 11.75 7.13 10.24
C VAL A 108 12.10 7.05 11.73
N SER A 109 11.16 7.41 12.61
CA SER A 109 11.35 7.48 14.06
C SER A 109 10.64 6.34 14.78
N ASP A 110 11.36 5.59 15.62
CA ASP A 110 10.80 4.58 16.53
C ASP A 110 9.74 5.18 17.49
N GLU A 111 9.85 6.47 17.82
CA GLU A 111 8.88 7.16 18.65
C GLU A 111 7.53 7.31 17.92
N ASP A 112 7.57 7.70 16.64
CA ASP A 112 6.36 7.90 15.85
C ASP A 112 5.69 6.57 15.50
N LEU A 113 6.49 5.51 15.26
CA LEU A 113 5.99 4.16 15.18
C LEU A 113 5.20 3.77 16.44
N LYS A 114 5.78 3.99 17.63
CA LYS A 114 5.12 3.68 18.91
C LYS A 114 3.84 4.51 19.10
N LYS A 115 3.81 5.78 18.69
CA LYS A 115 2.60 6.59 18.73
C LYS A 115 1.51 5.97 17.86
N MET A 116 1.85 5.60 16.62
CA MET A 116 0.90 4.98 15.69
C MET A 116 0.38 3.63 16.21
N GLN A 117 1.26 2.79 16.78
CA GLN A 117 0.88 1.49 17.36
C GLN A 117 -0.16 1.60 18.48
N ASN A 118 -0.11 2.69 19.27
CA ASN A 118 -1.13 2.95 20.30
C ASN A 118 -2.39 3.60 19.71
N PHE A 119 -2.25 4.36 18.63
CA PHE A 119 -3.35 5.10 18.03
C PHE A 119 -4.28 4.24 17.18
N VAL A 120 -3.76 3.31 16.37
CA VAL A 120 -4.58 2.48 15.47
C VAL A 120 -5.64 1.66 16.20
N PRO A 121 -5.35 0.94 17.30
CA PRO A 121 -6.36 0.18 18.02
C PRO A 121 -7.46 1.06 18.63
N ASP A 122 -7.12 2.29 19.03
CA ASP A 122 -8.05 3.24 19.65
C ASP A 122 -8.91 3.98 18.60
N ALA A 123 -8.39 4.14 17.38
CA ALA A 123 -9.08 4.71 16.23
C ALA A 123 -9.95 3.64 15.54
N SER A 124 -11.01 3.23 16.22
CA SER A 124 -11.78 2.01 15.97
C SER A 124 -12.55 1.95 14.64
N LEU A 125 -12.80 3.08 13.95
CA LEU A 125 -13.72 3.09 12.79
C LEU A 125 -13.17 3.72 11.51
N TYR A 126 -12.35 4.77 11.57
CA TYR A 126 -11.74 5.35 10.37
C TYR A 126 -10.43 6.01 10.72
N LEU A 127 -9.34 5.68 10.02
CA LEU A 127 -8.05 6.38 10.07
C LEU A 127 -7.85 7.37 8.90
N GLU A 128 -8.63 7.19 7.83
CA GLU A 128 -8.82 8.16 6.76
C GLU A 128 -10.31 8.29 6.47
N LYS A 129 -10.78 9.52 6.20
CA LYS A 129 -12.15 10.01 6.38
C LYS A 129 -13.33 9.22 5.76
N ASN A 130 -13.12 8.12 5.05
CA ASN A 130 -14.18 7.31 4.41
C ASN A 130 -13.82 5.82 4.24
N LYS A 131 -12.93 5.25 5.05
CA LYS A 131 -12.60 3.80 4.96
C LYS A 131 -12.53 3.14 6.33
N GLU A 132 -13.34 2.11 6.52
CA GLU A 132 -13.30 1.26 7.72
C GLU A 132 -12.05 0.37 7.67
N ILE A 133 -11.32 0.30 8.78
CA ILE A 133 -10.14 -0.57 8.89
C ILE A 133 -10.65 -1.97 9.20
N HIS A 134 -10.38 -2.91 8.31
CA HIS A 134 -10.80 -4.30 8.50
C HIS A 134 -9.76 -5.11 9.26
N GLU A 135 -8.48 -4.80 9.06
CA GLU A 135 -7.37 -5.45 9.76
C GLU A 135 -6.16 -4.51 9.78
N TYR A 136 -5.26 -4.68 10.76
CA TYR A 136 -3.99 -3.98 10.78
C TYR A 136 -2.83 -4.89 11.21
N PHE A 137 -1.65 -4.61 10.65
CA PHE A 137 -0.41 -5.32 10.96
C PHE A 137 0.61 -4.33 11.52
N ILE A 138 1.33 -4.76 12.54
CA ILE A 138 2.41 -3.98 13.13
C ILE A 138 3.71 -4.75 12.89
N GLU A 139 4.57 -4.18 12.06
CA GLU A 139 5.90 -4.69 11.76
C GLU A 139 6.97 -3.73 12.31
N LYS A 140 8.23 -4.19 12.34
CA LYS A 140 9.33 -3.52 13.05
C LYS A 140 9.42 -2.00 12.83
N ASP A 141 9.16 -1.52 11.62
CA ASP A 141 9.24 -0.11 11.20
C ASP A 141 7.98 0.38 10.46
N GLN A 142 6.93 -0.43 10.47
CA GLN A 142 5.75 -0.22 9.62
C GLN A 142 4.46 -0.50 10.35
N VAL A 143 3.43 0.27 10.00
CA VAL A 143 2.03 -0.05 10.30
C VAL A 143 1.32 -0.22 8.97
N ILE A 144 0.65 -1.36 8.80
CA ILE A 144 -0.05 -1.71 7.57
C ILE A 144 -1.53 -1.77 7.88
N LEU A 145 -2.32 -1.01 7.15
CA LEU A 145 -3.77 -0.97 7.31
C LEU A 145 -4.45 -1.60 6.11
N TYR A 146 -5.33 -2.56 6.35
CA TYR A 146 -6.19 -3.16 5.34
C TYR A 146 -7.56 -2.50 5.34
N TYR A 147 -7.95 -1.95 4.20
CA TYR A 147 -9.26 -1.37 3.97
C TYR A 147 -9.98 -2.17 2.89
N TYR A 148 -11.16 -2.69 3.20
CA TYR A 148 -12.03 -3.26 2.18
C TYR A 148 -12.48 -2.12 1.24
N GLY A 149 -12.39 -2.35 -0.05
CA GLY A 149 -12.93 -1.42 -1.03
C GLY A 149 -14.44 -1.48 -0.95
N PHE A 150 -15.06 -0.46 -0.36
CA PHE A 150 -16.49 -0.27 -0.54
C PHE A 150 -16.77 -0.05 -2.04
N PRO A 151 -17.67 -0.84 -2.66
CA PRO A 151 -18.11 -0.61 -4.03
C PRO A 151 -18.87 0.71 -4.18
#